data_AF-Q9LRQ1-F1
#
_entry.id   AF-Q9LRQ1-F1
#
_cell.length_a   1.000
_cell.length_b   1.000
_cell.length_c   1.000
_cell.angle_alpha   90.00
_cell.angle_beta   90.00
_cell.angle_gamma   90.00
#
_symmetry.space_group_name_H-M   'P 1'
#
loop_
_entity.id
_entity.type
_entity.pdbx_description
1 polymer ?
#
loop_
_entity_poly.entity_id
_entity_poly.type
_entity_poly.pdbx_seq_one_letter_code
_entity_poly.pdbx_strand_id
1 'polypeptide(L)'
;MASQTNKELFVGGLARILKEQRQVDVRLKAGDSDQKGVSISAHKLVLSARSEVFKMILETEEIKATTTLDTITLSELKHTELVALVE
;
A
#
# COMPACT_ATOMS: atom_id res chain seq x y z
N MET A 1 13.64 18.85 28.47
CA MET A 1 13.32 17.97 27.32
C MET A 1 11.86 18.19 27.00
N ALA A 2 11.52 18.65 25.79
CA ALA A 2 10.11 18.76 25.40
C ALA A 2 9.51 17.36 25.33
N SER A 3 8.48 17.08 26.12
CA SER A 3 7.74 15.82 26.05
C SER A 3 6.98 15.77 24.74
N GLN A 4 7.30 14.80 23.87
CA GLN A 4 6.51 14.56 22.66
C GLN A 4 5.05 14.30 23.04
N THR A 5 4.14 14.88 22.26
CA THR A 5 2.71 14.63 22.46
C THR A 5 2.36 13.20 22.00
N ASN A 6 1.31 12.61 22.56
CA ASN A 6 0.82 11.28 22.11
C ASN A 6 0.53 11.26 20.60
N LYS A 7 0.06 12.39 20.05
CA LYS A 7 -0.21 12.54 18.61
C LYS A 7 1.07 12.48 17.79
N GLU A 8 2.14 13.15 18.22
CA GLU A 8 3.45 13.10 17.56
C GLU A 8 4.04 11.70 17.59
N LEU A 9 3.95 11.01 18.73
CA LEU A 9 4.40 9.62 18.87
C LEU A 9 3.63 8.69 17.92
N PHE A 10 2.31 8.85 17.84
CA PHE A 10 1.46 8.04 16.96
C PHE A 10 1.77 8.26 15.48
N VAL A 11 1.79 9.52 15.02
CA VAL A 11 2.08 9.87 13.63
C VAL A 11 3.51 9.47 13.25
N GLY A 12 4.49 9.72 14.14
CA GLY A 12 5.87 9.30 13.92
C GLY A 12 6.04 7.78 13.84
N GLY A 13 5.27 7.03 14.63
CA GLY A 13 5.22 5.58 14.57
C GLY A 13 4.69 5.07 13.23
N LEU A 14 3.56 5.62 12.75
CA LEU A 14 3.00 5.29 11.43
C LEU A 14 3.99 5.64 10.31
N ALA A 15 4.55 6.85 10.31
CA ALA A 15 5.52 7.28 9.31
C ALA A 15 6.73 6.32 9.23
N ARG A 16 7.20 5.82 10.39
CA ARG A 16 8.29 4.84 10.44
C ARG A 16 7.88 3.49 9.83
N ILE A 17 6.68 2.99 10.14
CA ILE A 17 6.16 1.71 9.58
C ILE A 17 6.06 1.79 8.06
N LEU A 18 5.53 2.90 7.53
CA LEU A 18 5.39 3.11 6.08
C LEU A 18 6.76 3.19 5.40
N LYS A 19 7.68 3.97 5.97
CA LYS A 19 9.05 4.11 5.44
C LYS A 19 9.84 2.79 5.46
N GLU A 20 9.71 2.01 6.53
CA GLU A 20 10.38 0.71 6.67
C GLU A 20 9.67 -0.42 5.92
N GLN A 21 8.54 -0.15 5.25
CA GLN A 21 7.74 -1.16 4.53
C GLN A 21 7.38 -2.36 5.41
N ARG A 22 7.07 -2.09 6.70
CA ARG A 22 6.69 -3.12 7.66
C ARG A 22 5.19 -3.39 7.61
N GLN A 23 4.81 -4.64 7.89
CA GLN A 23 3.39 -5.06 7.94
C GLN A 23 2.62 -4.73 6.65
N VAL A 24 3.29 -4.86 5.50
CA VAL A 24 2.64 -4.74 4.19
C VAL A 24 1.68 -5.92 4.00
N ASP A 25 0.51 -5.64 3.45
CA ASP A 25 -0.62 -6.57 3.32
C ASP A 25 -1.14 -6.66 1.88
N VAL A 26 -0.53 -5.93 0.95
CA VAL A 26 -0.78 -6.02 -0.50
C VAL A 26 0.49 -5.75 -1.31
N ARG A 27 0.57 -6.36 -2.49
CA ARG A 27 1.55 -6.07 -3.53
C ARG A 27 0.84 -5.52 -4.76
N LEU A 28 1.39 -4.48 -5.36
CA LEU A 28 0.90 -3.88 -6.59
C LEU A 28 1.86 -4.21 -7.74
N LYS A 29 1.31 -4.54 -8.90
CA LYS A 29 2.07 -4.80 -10.12
C LYS A 29 1.55 -3.90 -11.24
N ALA A 30 2.45 -3.28 -11.99
CA ALA A 30 2.09 -2.47 -13.15
C ALA A 30 1.90 -3.36 -14.40
N GLY A 31 1.15 -2.87 -15.39
CA GLY A 31 0.86 -3.60 -16.62
C GLY A 31 2.10 -3.86 -17.49
N ASP A 32 3.03 -2.92 -17.50
CA ASP A 32 4.30 -2.99 -18.24
C ASP A 32 5.38 -3.85 -17.57
N SER A 33 5.08 -4.43 -16.41
CA SER A 33 6.03 -5.20 -15.62
C SER A 33 6.03 -6.66 -16.06
N ASP A 34 6.62 -6.96 -17.21
CA ASP A 34 6.70 -8.33 -17.76
C ASP A 34 7.59 -9.27 -16.92
N GLN A 35 8.47 -8.71 -16.07
CA GLN A 35 9.32 -9.50 -15.18
C GLN A 35 8.55 -9.95 -13.92
N LYS A 36 8.54 -11.27 -13.68
CA LYS A 36 8.18 -11.86 -12.39
C LYS A 36 9.07 -11.25 -11.30
N GLY A 37 8.50 -10.41 -10.43
CA GLY A 37 9.18 -9.85 -9.26
C GLY A 37 9.13 -8.32 -9.17
N VAL A 38 8.72 -7.61 -10.22
CA VAL A 38 8.59 -6.14 -10.17
C VAL A 38 7.21 -5.78 -9.60
N SER A 39 7.04 -5.98 -8.30
CA SER A 39 5.84 -5.60 -7.55
C SER A 39 6.21 -4.70 -6.38
N ILE A 40 5.40 -3.69 -6.10
CA ILE A 40 5.58 -2.75 -5.02
C ILE A 40 4.77 -3.21 -3.82
N SER A 41 5.41 -3.29 -2.64
CA SER A 41 4.71 -3.55 -1.40
C SER A 41 3.97 -2.30 -0.93
N ALA A 42 2.77 -2.46 -0.38
CA ALA A 42 1.96 -1.35 0.10
C ALA A 42 1.05 -1.80 1.25
N HIS A 43 0.23 -0.86 1.75
CA HIS A 43 -0.72 -1.07 2.83
C HIS A 43 -2.14 -0.82 2.33
N LYS A 44 -3.03 -1.82 2.43
CA LYS A 44 -4.44 -1.73 2.05
C LYS A 44 -5.11 -0.53 2.71
N LEU A 45 -4.86 -0.34 4.01
CA LEU A 45 -5.37 0.80 4.78
C LEU A 45 -4.99 2.15 4.17
N VAL A 46 -3.74 2.31 3.73
CA VAL A 46 -3.25 3.58 3.15
C VAL A 46 -3.83 3.79 1.76
N LEU A 47 -3.89 2.74 0.93
CA LEU A 47 -4.47 2.81 -0.41
C LEU A 47 -5.96 3.17 -0.36
N SER A 48 -6.74 2.48 0.47
CA SER A 48 -8.17 2.77 0.67
C SER A 48 -8.42 4.17 1.21
N ALA A 49 -7.54 4.67 2.10
CA ALA A 49 -7.66 6.03 2.62
C ALA A 49 -7.34 7.12 1.57
N ARG A 50 -6.49 6.82 0.58
CA ARG A 50 -6.08 7.76 -0.48
C ARG A 50 -6.95 7.71 -1.74
N SER A 51 -7.71 6.63 -1.94
CA SER A 51 -8.47 6.43 -3.19
C SER A 51 -9.74 5.60 -2.97
N GLU A 52 -10.87 6.18 -3.37
CA GLU A 52 -12.17 5.47 -3.39
C GLU A 52 -12.15 4.25 -4.31
N VAL A 53 -11.37 4.27 -5.40
CA VAL A 53 -11.23 3.10 -6.30
C VAL A 53 -10.52 1.96 -5.58
N PHE A 54 -9.42 2.25 -4.88
CA PHE A 54 -8.75 1.23 -4.06
C PHE A 54 -9.63 0.76 -2.93
N LYS A 55 -10.35 1.67 -2.27
CA LYS A 55 -11.30 1.29 -1.23
C LYS A 55 -12.34 0.30 -1.75
N MET A 56 -12.96 0.60 -2.90
CA MET A 56 -13.93 -0.30 -3.53
C MET A 56 -13.33 -1.65 -3.87
N ILE A 57 -12.12 -1.69 -4.47
CA ILE A 57 -11.43 -2.93 -4.82
C ILE A 57 -11.09 -3.73 -3.55
N LEU A 58 -10.42 -3.11 -2.58
CA LEU A 58 -9.88 -3.76 -1.39
C LEU A 58 -10.94 -4.15 -0.38
N GLU A 59 -12.09 -3.48 -0.39
CA GLU A 59 -13.21 -3.79 0.50
C GLU A 59 -14.23 -4.76 -0.14
N THR A 60 -13.93 -5.34 -1.31
CA THR A 60 -14.69 -6.49 -1.82
C THR A 60 -14.43 -7.74 -0.96
N GLU A 61 -15.45 -8.60 -0.82
CA GLU A 61 -15.34 -9.80 0.01
C GLU A 61 -14.25 -10.77 -0.49
N GLU A 62 -14.02 -10.83 -1.80
CA GLU A 62 -12.97 -11.65 -2.40
C GLU A 62 -11.56 -11.21 -1.96
N ILE A 63 -11.32 -9.91 -1.81
CA ILE A 63 -10.01 -9.35 -1.42
C ILE A 63 -9.90 -9.15 0.11
N LYS A 64 -11.03 -9.12 0.83
CA LYS A 64 -11.06 -9.11 2.29
C LYS A 64 -10.78 -10.49 2.89
N ALA A 65 -11.25 -11.55 2.24
CA ALA A 65 -11.15 -12.92 2.76
C ALA A 65 -9.76 -13.56 2.57
N THR A 66 -8.87 -12.93 1.81
CA THR A 66 -7.53 -13.44 1.52
C THR A 66 -6.62 -13.29 2.74
N THR A 67 -6.05 -14.41 3.17
CA THR A 67 -5.08 -14.47 4.28
C THR A 67 -3.64 -14.32 3.80
N THR A 68 -3.43 -14.43 2.49
CA THR A 68 -2.14 -14.26 1.82
C THR A 68 -1.98 -12.86 1.26
N LEU A 69 -0.74 -12.39 1.13
CA LEU A 69 -0.40 -11.14 0.43
C LEU A 69 -0.96 -11.13 -1.00
N ASP A 70 -2.02 -10.36 -1.22
CA ASP A 70 -2.63 -10.22 -2.54
C ASP A 70 -1.71 -9.47 -3.49
N THR A 71 -1.64 -9.92 -4.74
CA THR A 71 -1.01 -9.15 -5.81
C THR A 71 -2.09 -8.59 -6.73
N ILE A 72 -2.23 -7.26 -6.73
CA ILE A 72 -3.17 -6.55 -7.60
C ILE A 72 -2.39 -6.04 -8.79
N THR A 73 -2.80 -6.42 -10.00
CA THR A 73 -2.21 -5.90 -11.24
C THR A 73 -3.05 -4.73 -11.74
N LEU A 74 -2.40 -3.60 -11.99
CA LEU A 74 -2.99 -2.38 -12.54
C LEU A 74 -2.44 -2.22 -13.95
N SER A 75 -3.12 -2.87 -14.90
CA SER A 75 -2.68 -3.03 -16.29
C SER A 75 -2.55 -1.68 -17.02
N GLU A 76 -3.24 -0.66 -16.55
CA GLU A 76 -3.30 0.68 -17.13
C GLU A 76 -2.12 1.56 -16.71
N LEU A 77 -1.38 1.16 -15.67
CA LEU A 77 -0.25 1.94 -15.13
C LEU A 77 1.08 1.34 -15.55
N LYS A 78 2.05 2.24 -15.77
CA LYS A 78 3.48 1.91 -15.84
C LYS A 78 4.08 1.78 -14.45
N HIS A 79 5.19 1.06 -14.33
CA HIS A 79 5.86 0.88 -13.04
C HIS A 79 6.20 2.22 -12.35
N THR A 80 6.65 3.23 -13.10
CA THR A 80 6.96 4.56 -12.55
C THR A 80 5.74 5.30 -12.02
N GLU A 81 4.59 5.15 -12.68
CA GLU A 81 3.33 5.75 -12.23
C GLU A 81 2.82 5.05 -10.97
N LEU A 82 3.03 3.73 -10.89
CA LEU A 82 2.68 2.95 -9.71
C LEU A 82 3.56 3.29 -8.50
N VAL A 83 4.86 3.55 -8.69
CA VAL A 83 5.74 4.05 -7.61
C VAL A 83 5.22 5.39 -7.08
N ALA A 84 4.94 6.34 -7.97
CA ALA A 84 4.47 7.68 -7.61
C ALA A 84 3.11 7.67 -6.88
N LEU A 85 2.28 6.65 -7.12
CA LEU A 85 1.00 6.46 -6.43
C LEU A 85 1.19 5.99 -4.97
N VAL A 86 2.19 5.14 -4.72
CA VAL A 86 2.45 4.52 -3.40
C VAL A 86 3.24 5.45 -2.49
N GLU A 87 4.20 6.21 -3.03
CA GLU A 87 4.94 7.26 -2.31
C GLU A 87 4.02 8.36 -1.74
#